data_AF-A0A8T4TXX4-F1
#
_entry.id   AF-A0A8T4TXX4-F1
#
_cell.length_a   1.000
_cell.length_b   1.000
_cell.length_c   1.000
_cell.angle_alpha   90.00
_cell.angle_beta   90.00
_cell.angle_gamma   90.00
#
_symmetry.space_group_name_H-M   'P 1'
#
loop_
_entity.id
_entity.type
_entity.pdbx_description
1 polymer ?
#
loop_
_entity_poly.entity_id
_entity_poly.type
_entity_poly.pdbx_seq_one_letter_code
_entity_poly.pdbx_strand_id
1 'polypeptide(L)' 'MEYEKIELPKDLIRSIKVIVDKTKIFADEKDFISQAIIKEIRKYKEI' A
#
# COMPACT_ATOMS: atom_id res chain seq x y z
N MET A 1 19.04 0.93 6.94
CA MET A 1 18.02 0.06 6.33
C MET A 1 18.16 0.20 4.83
N GLU A 2 18.45 -0.89 4.13
CA GLU A 2 18.41 -0.94 2.67
C GLU A 2 16.97 -1.14 2.19
N TYR A 3 16.62 -0.50 1.07
CA TYR A 3 15.28 -0.57 0.47
C TYR A 3 15.41 -0.94 -1.00
N GLU A 4 14.64 -1.94 -1.41
CA GLU A 4 14.44 -2.27 -2.82
C GLU A 4 13.45 -1.27 -3.44
N LYS A 5 13.75 -0.78 -4.65
CA LYS A 5 12.84 0.09 -5.40
C LYS A 5 11.91 -0.76 -6.25
N ILE A 6 10.60 -0.52 -6.11
CA ILE A 6 9.57 -1.16 -6.91
C ILE A 6 8.84 -0.09 -7.71
N GLU A 7 8.70 -0.31 -9.00
CA GLU A 7 7.91 0.55 -9.88
C GLU A 7 6.44 0.15 -9.85
N LEU A 8 5.56 1.12 -9.63
CA LEU A 8 4.11 0.93 -9.62
C LEU A 8 3.47 1.70 -10.77
N PRO A 9 2.44 1.14 -11.44
CA PRO A 9 1.71 1.86 -12.47
C PRO A 9 1.15 3.18 -11.95
N LYS A 10 1.24 4.25 -12.76
CA LYS A 10 0.79 5.59 -12.38
C LYS A 10 -0.70 5.63 -12.04
N ASP A 11 -1.53 4.88 -12.76
CA ASP A 11 -2.97 4.81 -12.52
C ASP A 11 -3.31 4.12 -11.18
N LEU A 12 -2.48 3.16 -10.76
CA LEU A 12 -2.60 2.53 -9.46
C LEU A 12 -2.30 3.53 -8.34
N ILE A 13 -1.18 4.26 -8.44
CA ILE A 13 -0.83 5.31 -7.47
C ILE A 13 -1.93 6.38 -7.39
N ARG A 14 -2.48 6.79 -8.53
CA ARG A 14 -3.59 7.74 -8.58
C ARG A 14 -4.83 7.22 -7.87
N SER A 15 -5.16 5.95 -8.07
CA SER A 15 -6.30 5.31 -7.40
C SER A 15 -6.09 5.20 -5.89
N ILE A 16 -4.89 4.84 -5.45
CA ILE A 16 -4.51 4.78 -4.04
C ILE A 16 -4.67 6.16 -3.40
N LYS A 17 -4.16 7.21 -4.05
CA LYS A 17 -4.29 8.59 -3.55
C LYS A 17 -5.74 8.99 -3.32
N VAL A 18 -6.63 8.70 -4.29
CA VAL A 18 -8.07 8.98 -4.15
C VAL A 18 -8.67 8.25 -2.94
N ILE A 19 -8.25 7.01 -2.66
CA ILE A 19 -8.74 6.24 -1.51
C ILE A 19 -8.22 6.82 -0.19
N VAL A 20 -6.92 7.14 -0.11
CA VAL A 20 -6.31 7.76 1.08
C VAL A 20 -7.01 9.08 1.41
N ASP A 21 -7.19 9.95 0.41
CA ASP A 21 -7.83 11.25 0.57
C ASP A 21 -9.30 11.14 1.02
N LYS A 22 -10.04 10.17 0.45
CA LYS A 22 -11.47 9.97 0.77
C LYS A 22 -11.69 9.35 2.14
N THR A 23 -10.88 8.36 2.51
CA THR A 23 -11.11 7.57 3.71
C THR A 23 -10.51 8.22 4.95
N LYS A 24 -9.39 8.95 4.81
CA LYS A 24 -8.62 9.52 5.94
C LYS A 24 -8.23 8.48 7.01
N ILE A 25 -8.22 7.19 6.64
CA ILE A 25 -7.83 6.08 7.51
C ILE A 25 -6.32 5.88 7.50
N PHE A 26 -5.69 6.21 6.37
CA PHE A 26 -4.26 6.03 6.13
C PHE A 26 -3.55 7.38 6.19
N ALA A 27 -2.29 7.38 6.65
CA ALA A 27 -1.50 8.60 6.74
C ALA A 27 -1.12 9.16 5.36
N ASP A 28 -0.73 8.27 4.44
CA ASP A 28 -0.35 8.59 3.06
C ASP A 28 -0.45 7.33 2.16
N GLU A 29 -0.08 7.46 0.89
CA GLU A 29 -0.07 6.34 -0.06
C GLU A 29 0.90 5.22 0.34
N LYS A 30 2.01 5.54 1.00
CA LYS A 30 2.99 4.53 1.44
C LYS A 30 2.48 3.70 2.61
N ASP A 31 1.80 4.33 3.56
CA ASP A 31 1.13 3.65 4.67
C ASP A 31 0.06 2.70 4.14
N PHE A 32 -0.77 3.16 3.20
CA PHE A 32 -1.75 2.31 2.52
C PHE A 32 -1.09 1.08 1.88
N ILE A 33 -0.06 1.29 1.06
CA ILE A 33 0.64 0.21 0.35
C ILE A 33 1.26 -0.78 1.36
N SER A 34 1.92 -0.26 2.39
CA SER A 34 2.58 -1.09 3.42
C SER A 34 1.57 -1.95 4.16
N GLN A 35 0.44 -1.38 4.60
CA GLN A 35 -0.61 -2.13 5.29
C GLN A 35 -1.29 -3.15 4.37
N ALA A 36 -1.51 -2.81 3.10
CA ALA A 36 -2.06 -3.74 2.12
C ALA A 36 -1.14 -4.94 1.90
N ILE A 37 0.17 -4.72 1.72
CA ILE A 37 1.17 -5.78 1.56
C ILE A 37 1.24 -6.64 2.83
N ILE A 38 1.31 -6.04 4.02
CA ILE A 38 1.34 -6.78 5.29
C ILE A 38 0.09 -7.64 5.45
N LYS A 39 -1.09 -7.10 5.14
CA LYS A 39 -2.36 -7.83 5.20
C LYS A 39 -2.34 -9.04 4.27
N GLU A 40 -1.82 -8.88 3.05
CA GLU A 40 -1.76 -9.97 2.08
C GLU A 40 -0.77 -11.05 2.51
N ILE A 41 0.44 -10.66 2.97
CA ILE A 41 1.45 -11.60 3.50
C ILE A 41 0.89 -12.42 4.68
N ARG A 42 0.12 -11.79 5.58
CA ARG A 42 -0.47 -12.50 6.74
C ARG A 42 -1.39 -13.64 6.33
N LYS A 43 -2.18 -13.49 5.27
CA LYS A 43 -3.05 -14.56 4.77
C LYS A 43 -2.28 -15.82 4.36
N TYR A 44 -1.06 -15.65 3.84
CA TYR A 44 -0.21 -16.77 3.44
C TYR A 44 0.64 -17.35 4.57
N LYS A 45 0.75 -16.63 5.71
CA LYS A 45 1.46 -17.13 6.90
C LYS A 45 0.63 -18.07 7.77
N GLU A 46 -0.68 -18.12 7.54
CA GLU A 46 -1.60 -19.05 8.21
C GLU A 46 -1.77 -20.39 7.44
N ILE A 47 -0.92 -20.63 6.44
CA ILE A 47 -0.73 -21.92 5.74
C ILE A 47 0.53 -22.57 6.32
#